data_AF-A0A7S4IA94-F1
#
_entry.id   AF-A0A7S4IA94-F1
#
_cell.length_a   1.000
_cell.length_b   1.000
_cell.length_c   1.000
_cell.angle_alpha   90.00
_cell.angle_beta   90.00
_cell.angle_gamma   90.00
#
_symmetry.space_group_name_H-M   'P 1'
#
loop_
_entity.id
_entity.type
_entity.pdbx_description
1 polymer ?
#
loop_
_entity_poly.entity_id
_entity_poly.type
_entity_poly.pdbx_seq_one_letter_code
_entity_poly.pdbx_strand_id
1 'polypeptide(L)'
;SFFKLSLQLVSRYSTWVVRGIDMLETPDVDEIVWTKTVPEDQFIVFYQDLEILTSCLPTSYVAAIRAVQPSLNPNVYEILKKSYSNLKSLNTARTRLGEILCNRITKLCLVSLQPVKGIMQTYRITNKAPSNHPSFYVQNIFAHLHKFLTSEPAQKLSSESKQEWIYRVVHEVTAKYLEWATDM
;
A
#
# COMPACT_ATOMS: atom_id res chain seq x y z
N SER A 1 -19.34 23.60 19.21
CA SER A 1 -18.72 24.09 17.96
C SER A 1 -17.55 23.20 17.51
N PHE A 2 -16.59 22.90 18.39
CA PHE A 2 -15.36 22.13 18.07
C PHE A 2 -15.58 20.77 17.39
N PHE A 3 -16.34 19.84 17.99
CA PHE A 3 -16.48 18.48 17.45
C PHE A 3 -17.16 18.43 16.07
N LYS A 4 -18.02 19.41 15.78
CA LYS A 4 -18.62 19.55 14.45
C LYS A 4 -17.55 19.88 13.41
N LEU A 5 -16.64 20.80 13.73
CA LEU A 5 -15.55 21.19 12.84
C LEU A 5 -14.57 20.04 12.61
N SER A 6 -14.21 19.29 13.65
CA SER A 6 -13.31 18.14 13.49
C SER A 6 -13.92 17.04 12.61
N LEU A 7 -15.21 16.73 12.77
CA LEU A 7 -15.91 15.80 11.89
C LEU A 7 -15.99 16.31 10.44
N GLN A 8 -16.25 17.60 10.25
CA GLN A 8 -16.25 18.21 8.92
C GLN A 8 -14.87 18.15 8.25
N LEU A 9 -13.79 18.34 9.03
CA LEU A 9 -12.43 18.22 8.53
C LEU A 9 -12.10 16.79 8.08
N VAL A 10 -12.42 15.79 8.91
CA VAL A 10 -12.23 14.37 8.56
C VAL A 10 -13.03 13.99 7.32
N SER A 11 -14.28 14.46 7.20
CA SER A 11 -15.14 14.21 6.03
C SER A 11 -14.57 14.84 4.76
N ARG A 12 -14.10 16.10 4.82
CA ARG A 12 -13.46 16.76 3.69
C ARG A 12 -12.16 16.07 3.27
N TYR A 13 -11.33 15.72 4.25
CA TYR A 13 -10.10 14.97 4.01
C TYR A 13 -10.39 13.63 3.35
N SER A 14 -11.36 12.85 3.87
CA SER A 14 -11.77 11.60 3.25
C SER A 14 -12.21 11.78 1.80
N THR A 15 -12.95 12.85 1.49
CA THR A 15 -13.41 13.12 0.12
C THR A 15 -12.24 13.47 -0.80
N TRP A 16 -11.31 14.28 -0.31
CA TRP A 16 -10.11 14.67 -1.04
C TRP A 16 -9.21 13.46 -1.32
N VAL A 17 -8.96 12.61 -0.32
CA VAL A 17 -8.17 11.38 -0.46
C VAL A 17 -8.78 10.45 -1.50
N VAL A 18 -10.09 10.17 -1.41
CA VAL A 18 -10.77 9.25 -2.34
C VAL A 18 -10.65 9.76 -3.77
N ARG A 19 -10.94 11.04 -4.01
CA ARG A 19 -10.78 11.65 -5.34
C ARG A 19 -9.34 11.56 -5.84
N GLY A 20 -8.36 11.80 -4.97
CA GLY A 20 -6.97 11.71 -5.38
C GLY A 20 -6.54 10.29 -5.76
N ILE A 21 -7.07 9.27 -5.08
CA ILE A 21 -6.83 7.87 -5.44
C ILE A 21 -7.55 7.50 -6.73
N ASP A 22 -8.78 7.98 -6.95
CA ASP A 22 -9.50 7.77 -8.22
C ASP A 22 -8.68 8.29 -9.42
N MET A 23 -8.06 9.46 -9.26
CA MET A 23 -7.15 10.06 -10.25
C MET A 23 -5.85 9.26 -10.45
N LEU A 24 -5.37 8.53 -9.43
CA LEU A 24 -4.20 7.64 -9.55
C LEU A 24 -4.50 6.37 -10.34
N GLU A 25 -5.72 5.84 -10.22
CA GLU A 25 -6.16 4.61 -10.89
C GLU A 25 -6.62 4.87 -12.34
N THR A 26 -7.28 6.01 -12.57
CA THR A 26 -7.76 6.44 -13.89
C THR A 26 -7.09 7.75 -14.29
N PRO A 27 -5.82 7.72 -14.73
CA PRO A 27 -5.14 8.93 -15.17
C PRO A 27 -5.81 9.47 -16.43
N ASP A 28 -6.55 10.57 -16.31
CA ASP A 28 -6.95 11.37 -17.47
C ASP A 28 -5.69 12.01 -18.07
N VAL A 29 -5.58 12.03 -19.41
CA VAL A 29 -4.33 12.28 -20.15
C VAL A 29 -3.74 13.66 -19.82
N ASP A 30 -4.59 14.61 -19.42
CA ASP A 30 -4.22 16.01 -19.14
C ASP A 30 -3.93 16.33 -17.66
N GLU A 31 -4.27 15.46 -16.69
CA GLU A 31 -4.07 15.72 -15.24
C GLU A 31 -2.87 14.96 -14.62
N ILE A 32 -2.05 14.28 -15.43
CA ILE A 32 -0.87 13.46 -15.04
C ILE A 32 0.36 14.32 -14.68
N VAL A 33 0.19 15.45 -13.98
CA VAL A 33 1.30 16.33 -13.61
C VAL A 33 1.87 15.95 -12.23
N TRP A 34 1.00 15.69 -11.26
CA TRP A 34 1.38 15.33 -9.89
C TRP A 34 1.93 13.92 -9.71
N THR A 35 1.42 12.92 -10.43
CA THR A 35 1.88 11.52 -10.32
C THR A 35 3.30 11.30 -10.85
N LYS A 36 3.78 12.20 -11.71
CA LYS A 36 5.16 12.23 -12.24
C LYS A 36 6.11 13.11 -11.42
N THR A 37 5.58 14.01 -10.60
CA THR A 37 6.38 14.98 -9.84
C THR A 37 6.50 14.65 -8.35
N VAL A 38 5.56 13.88 -7.80
CA VAL A 38 5.58 13.47 -6.40
C VAL A 38 6.50 12.24 -6.22
N PRO A 39 7.54 12.31 -5.37
CA PRO A 39 8.42 11.18 -5.08
C PRO A 39 7.65 9.98 -4.51
N GLU A 40 8.08 8.76 -4.81
CA GLU A 40 7.45 7.53 -4.30
C GLU A 40 7.35 7.50 -2.77
N ASP A 41 8.37 8.02 -2.09
CA ASP A 41 8.43 8.15 -0.64
C ASP A 41 7.25 8.93 -0.04
N GLN A 42 6.74 9.93 -0.76
CA GLN A 42 5.59 10.72 -0.31
C GLN A 42 4.29 9.91 -0.30
N PHE A 43 4.14 8.95 -1.22
CA PHE A 43 2.99 8.06 -1.22
C PHE A 43 3.04 7.07 -0.04
N ILE A 44 4.23 6.69 0.41
CA ILE A 44 4.42 5.86 1.60
C ILE A 44 4.01 6.63 2.86
N VAL A 45 4.46 7.89 2.99
CA VAL A 45 4.06 8.78 4.09
C VAL A 45 2.55 9.01 4.06
N PHE A 46 1.98 9.22 2.88
CA PHE A 46 0.53 9.39 2.75
C PHE A 46 -0.25 8.14 3.17
N TYR A 47 0.23 6.93 2.83
CA TYR A 47 -0.35 5.69 3.32
C TYR A 47 -0.28 5.59 4.86
N GLN A 48 0.84 6.02 5.46
CA GLN A 48 1.01 6.04 6.92
C GLN A 48 0.01 6.98 7.59
N ASP A 49 -0.21 8.16 7.03
CA ASP A 49 -1.20 9.09 7.55
C ASP A 49 -2.59 8.44 7.57
N LEU A 50 -2.96 7.74 6.49
CA LEU A 50 -4.23 7.01 6.42
C LEU A 50 -4.29 5.87 7.46
N GLU A 51 -3.20 5.12 7.65
CA GLU A 51 -3.11 4.06 8.65
C GLU A 51 -3.25 4.61 10.08
N ILE A 52 -2.57 5.71 10.40
CA ILE A 52 -2.65 6.38 11.70
C ILE A 52 -4.06 6.94 11.92
N LEU A 53 -4.64 7.62 10.94
CA LEU A 53 -5.97 8.21 11.08
C LEU A 53 -7.05 7.14 11.28
N THR A 54 -6.98 6.06 10.49
CA THR A 54 -7.97 4.96 10.58
C THR A 54 -7.83 4.13 11.85
N SER A 55 -6.63 4.03 12.44
CA SER A 55 -6.41 3.33 13.71
C SER A 55 -6.68 4.20 14.94
N CYS A 56 -6.25 5.47 14.94
CA CYS A 56 -6.27 6.34 16.12
C CYS A 56 -7.61 7.03 16.34
N LEU A 57 -8.30 7.47 15.27
CA LEU A 57 -9.55 8.21 15.40
C LEU A 57 -10.65 7.40 16.10
N PRO A 58 -10.90 6.11 15.78
CA PRO A 58 -11.94 5.33 16.45
C PRO A 58 -11.60 4.97 17.90
N THR A 59 -10.31 4.99 18.27
CA THR A 59 -9.80 4.46 19.54
C THR A 59 -9.25 5.58 20.43
N SER A 60 -7.96 5.87 20.32
CA SER A 60 -7.20 6.80 21.16
C SER A 60 -7.80 8.21 21.17
N TYR A 61 -8.27 8.70 20.03
CA TYR A 61 -8.83 10.05 19.93
C TYR A 61 -10.17 10.16 20.67
N VAL A 62 -11.08 9.20 20.48
CA VAL A 62 -12.36 9.16 21.20
C VAL A 62 -12.15 9.00 22.71
N ALA A 63 -11.20 8.15 23.11
CA ALA A 63 -10.82 8.00 24.52
C ALA A 63 -10.26 9.31 25.11
N ALA A 64 -9.42 10.03 24.35
CA ALA A 64 -8.89 11.33 24.76
C ALA A 64 -9.99 12.39 24.93
N ILE A 65 -11.01 12.40 24.07
CA ILE A 65 -12.18 13.28 24.24
C ILE A 65 -12.85 13.03 25.60
N ARG A 66 -13.01 11.76 25.99
CA ARG A 66 -13.64 11.41 27.27
C ARG A 66 -12.78 11.81 28.47
N ALA A 67 -11.46 11.64 28.36
CA ALA A 67 -10.52 12.02 29.42
C ALA A 67 -10.49 13.54 29.63
N VAL A 68 -10.47 14.32 28.54
CA VAL A 68 -10.44 15.78 28.60
C VAL A 68 -11.80 16.37 28.99
N GLN A 69 -12.91 15.73 28.61
CA GLN A 69 -14.26 16.18 28.96
C GLN A 69 -15.10 15.07 29.61
N PRO A 70 -14.88 14.78 30.91
CA PRO A 70 -15.62 13.73 31.63
C PRO A 70 -17.12 14.02 31.77
N SER A 71 -17.49 15.31 31.81
CA SER A 71 -18.88 15.79 31.92
C SER A 71 -19.62 15.82 30.57
N LEU A 72 -18.98 15.39 29.48
CA LEU A 72 -19.62 15.36 28.16
C LEU A 72 -20.89 14.51 28.21
N ASN A 73 -21.98 15.06 27.68
CA ASN A 73 -23.25 14.37 27.57
C ASN A 73 -23.06 12.97 26.93
N PRO A 74 -23.51 11.88 27.56
CA PRO A 74 -23.31 10.52 27.05
C PRO A 74 -23.82 10.32 25.63
N ASN A 75 -24.96 10.92 25.27
CA ASN A 75 -25.51 10.82 23.91
C ASN A 75 -24.60 11.50 22.89
N VAL A 76 -24.02 12.66 23.23
CA VAL A 76 -23.06 13.35 22.37
C VAL A 76 -21.79 12.51 22.20
N TYR A 77 -21.29 11.91 23.29
CA TYR A 77 -20.13 11.02 23.23
C TYR A 77 -20.37 9.81 22.32
N GLU A 78 -21.52 9.14 22.43
CA GLU A 78 -21.87 8.01 21.57
C GLU A 78 -22.00 8.42 20.09
N ILE A 79 -22.57 9.59 19.80
CA ILE A 79 -22.61 10.14 18.44
C ILE A 79 -21.19 10.34 17.89
N LEU A 80 -20.28 10.91 18.69
CA LEU A 80 -18.89 11.12 18.27
C LEU A 80 -18.17 9.80 18.03
N LYS A 81 -18.29 8.86 18.96
CA LYS A 81 -17.73 7.52 18.83
C LYS A 81 -18.19 6.85 17.53
N LYS A 82 -19.50 6.81 17.29
CA LYS A 82 -20.08 6.26 16.04
C LYS A 82 -19.57 6.99 14.79
N SER A 83 -19.44 8.31 14.85
CA SER A 83 -18.99 9.11 13.72
C SER A 83 -17.52 8.85 13.38
N TYR A 84 -16.64 8.77 14.38
CA TYR A 84 -15.21 8.44 14.18
C TYR A 84 -14.95 6.96 13.95
N SER A 85 -15.88 6.06 14.27
CA SER A 85 -15.80 4.66 13.86
C SER A 85 -16.22 4.44 12.40
N ASN A 86 -17.01 5.36 11.82
CA ASN A 86 -17.48 5.24 10.44
C ASN A 86 -16.50 5.85 9.42
N LEU A 87 -15.27 5.33 9.39
CA LEU A 87 -14.20 5.77 8.46
C LEU A 87 -14.06 4.84 7.26
N LYS A 88 -15.16 4.24 6.80
CA LYS A 88 -15.15 3.22 5.73
C LYS A 88 -14.47 3.74 4.46
N SER A 89 -14.79 4.95 4.03
CA SER A 89 -14.19 5.57 2.84
C SER A 89 -12.68 5.76 2.96
N LEU A 90 -12.18 6.19 4.14
CA LEU A 90 -10.75 6.32 4.41
C LEU A 90 -10.04 4.97 4.46
N ASN A 91 -10.67 3.95 5.05
CA ASN A 91 -10.09 2.61 5.07
C ASN A 91 -10.05 2.00 3.65
N THR A 92 -11.10 2.17 2.86
CA THR A 92 -11.11 1.77 1.45
C THR A 92 -10.04 2.50 0.65
N ALA A 93 -9.88 3.81 0.85
CA ALA A 93 -8.81 4.58 0.27
C ALA A 93 -7.42 4.06 0.67
N ARG A 94 -7.20 3.80 1.97
CA ARG A 94 -5.95 3.21 2.47
C ARG A 94 -5.63 1.91 1.75
N THR A 95 -6.58 0.98 1.69
CA THR A 95 -6.40 -0.29 0.99
C THR A 95 -6.02 -0.06 -0.46
N ARG A 96 -6.80 0.73 -1.22
CA ARG A 96 -6.54 1.04 -2.64
C ARG A 96 -5.16 1.62 -2.88
N LEU A 97 -4.73 2.58 -2.05
CA LEU A 97 -3.40 3.16 -2.14
C LEU A 97 -2.30 2.10 -1.92
N GLY A 98 -2.47 1.23 -0.92
CA GLY A 98 -1.57 0.10 -0.68
C GLY A 98 -1.49 -0.85 -1.88
N GLU A 99 -2.63 -1.12 -2.54
CA GLU A 99 -2.65 -1.95 -3.76
C GLU A 99 -1.89 -1.30 -4.90
N ILE A 100 -2.07 0.01 -5.12
CA ILE A 100 -1.36 0.77 -6.15
C ILE A 100 0.15 0.68 -5.93
N LEU A 101 0.61 0.86 -4.68
CA LEU A 101 2.02 0.78 -4.32
C LEU A 101 2.57 -0.64 -4.53
N CYS A 102 1.85 -1.66 -4.05
CA CYS A 102 2.23 -3.06 -4.28
C CYS A 102 2.32 -3.37 -5.78
N ASN A 103 1.33 -2.96 -6.57
CA ASN A 103 1.30 -3.19 -8.01
C ASN A 103 2.48 -2.54 -8.74
N ARG A 104 2.92 -1.35 -8.31
CA ARG A 104 4.12 -0.70 -8.86
C ARG A 104 5.38 -1.51 -8.55
N ILE A 105 5.56 -1.95 -7.30
CA ILE A 105 6.71 -2.78 -6.90
C ILE A 105 6.69 -4.12 -7.65
N THR A 106 5.54 -4.77 -7.72
CA THR A 106 5.35 -6.03 -8.48
C THR A 106 5.77 -5.86 -9.93
N LYS A 107 5.36 -4.78 -10.62
CA LYS A 107 5.78 -4.52 -12.00
C LYS A 107 7.30 -4.44 -12.15
N LEU A 108 8.00 -3.77 -11.23
CA LEU A 108 9.46 -3.69 -11.24
C LEU A 108 10.11 -5.08 -11.03
N CYS A 109 9.59 -5.86 -10.08
CA CYS A 109 10.06 -7.23 -9.85
C CYS A 109 9.80 -8.15 -11.06
N LEU A 110 8.66 -8.00 -11.75
CA LEU A 110 8.34 -8.77 -12.96
C LEU A 110 9.27 -8.41 -14.13
N VAL A 111 9.70 -7.16 -14.27
CA VAL A 111 10.74 -6.79 -15.24
C VAL A 111 12.05 -7.52 -14.93
N SER A 112 12.44 -7.59 -13.66
CA SER A 112 13.60 -8.36 -13.21
C SER A 112 13.45 -9.89 -13.40
N LEU A 113 12.21 -10.39 -13.49
CA LEU A 113 11.91 -11.81 -13.75
C LEU A 113 12.01 -12.19 -15.24
N GLN A 114 11.79 -11.25 -16.17
CA GLN A 114 11.79 -11.51 -17.63
C GLN A 114 12.99 -12.32 -18.14
N PRO A 115 14.25 -12.04 -17.73
CA PRO A 115 15.40 -12.81 -18.22
C PRO A 115 15.32 -14.32 -17.88
N VAL A 116 14.70 -14.67 -16.75
CA VAL A 116 14.54 -16.07 -16.32
C VAL A 116 13.67 -16.85 -17.30
N LYS A 117 12.66 -16.19 -17.89
CA LYS A 117 11.81 -16.77 -18.94
C LYS A 117 12.63 -17.27 -20.14
N GLY A 118 13.60 -16.47 -20.61
CA GLY A 118 14.47 -16.84 -21.74
C GLY A 118 15.41 -18.01 -21.44
N ILE A 119 15.85 -18.12 -20.18
CA ILE A 119 16.70 -19.23 -19.73
C ILE A 119 15.94 -20.55 -19.77
N MET A 120 14.71 -20.57 -19.24
CA MET A 120 13.88 -21.78 -19.24
C MET A 120 13.68 -22.34 -20.67
N GLN A 121 13.42 -21.45 -21.64
CA GLN A 121 13.31 -21.82 -23.05
C GLN A 121 14.62 -22.40 -23.62
N THR A 122 15.75 -21.75 -23.35
CA THR A 122 17.06 -22.14 -23.90
C THR A 122 17.57 -23.45 -23.27
N TYR A 123 17.32 -23.64 -21.99
CA TYR A 123 17.82 -24.79 -21.25
C TYR A 123 17.13 -26.09 -21.68
N ARG A 124 15.82 -26.03 -21.95
CA ARG A 124 15.03 -27.16 -22.49
C ARG A 124 15.53 -27.64 -23.86
N ILE A 125 16.09 -26.73 -24.67
CA ILE A 125 16.63 -27.06 -26.00
C ILE A 125 18.03 -27.69 -25.90
N THR A 126 18.83 -27.29 -24.91
CA THR A 126 20.28 -27.54 -24.92
C THR A 126 20.74 -28.78 -24.15
N ASN A 127 19.83 -29.55 -23.51
CA ASN A 127 20.13 -30.77 -22.74
C ASN A 127 21.31 -30.62 -21.75
N LYS A 128 21.55 -29.39 -21.28
CA LYS A 128 22.66 -29.08 -20.38
C LYS A 128 22.37 -29.66 -19.00
N ALA A 129 23.41 -30.16 -18.34
CA ALA A 129 23.30 -30.68 -16.97
C ALA A 129 23.00 -29.54 -15.97
N PRO A 130 22.13 -29.77 -14.95
CA PRO A 130 21.74 -28.80 -13.94
C PRO A 130 22.92 -28.02 -13.36
N SER A 131 22.80 -26.69 -13.28
CA SER A 131 23.82 -25.86 -12.63
C SER A 131 23.80 -26.11 -11.12
N ASN A 132 24.99 -26.32 -10.54
CA ASN A 132 25.19 -26.41 -9.09
C ASN A 132 25.48 -25.04 -8.44
N HIS A 133 25.45 -23.95 -9.22
CA HIS A 133 25.69 -22.60 -8.72
C HIS A 133 24.39 -21.89 -8.32
N PRO A 134 24.42 -21.03 -7.28
CA PRO A 134 23.29 -20.17 -6.93
C PRO A 134 22.81 -19.35 -8.15
N SER A 135 21.50 -19.27 -8.35
CA SER A 135 20.94 -18.47 -9.43
C SER A 135 21.18 -16.99 -9.18
N PHE A 136 21.96 -16.35 -10.05
CA PHE A 136 22.19 -14.91 -10.05
C PHE A 136 20.88 -14.11 -10.15
N TYR A 137 19.86 -14.67 -10.81
CA TYR A 137 18.56 -14.01 -11.00
C TYR A 137 17.72 -14.00 -9.73
N VAL A 138 17.81 -15.05 -8.90
CA VAL A 138 17.01 -15.17 -7.67
C VAL A 138 17.29 -14.03 -6.70
N GLN A 139 18.54 -13.58 -6.61
CA GLN A 139 18.92 -12.45 -5.75
C GLN A 139 18.37 -11.11 -6.25
N ASN A 140 18.11 -10.98 -7.55
CA ASN A 140 17.77 -9.71 -8.20
C ASN A 140 16.26 -9.52 -8.42
N ILE A 141 15.47 -10.61 -8.47
CA ILE A 141 14.02 -10.54 -8.69
C ILE A 141 13.33 -9.62 -7.67
N PHE A 142 13.71 -9.72 -6.40
CA PHE A 142 13.11 -8.95 -5.31
C PHE A 142 13.95 -7.75 -4.85
N ALA A 143 14.97 -7.34 -5.61
CA ALA A 143 15.82 -6.21 -5.24
C ALA A 143 15.03 -4.90 -5.05
N HIS A 144 14.01 -4.68 -5.89
CA HIS A 144 13.12 -3.51 -5.79
C HIS A 144 12.25 -3.55 -4.51
N LEU A 145 11.71 -4.72 -4.17
CA LEU A 145 10.97 -4.91 -2.92
C LEU A 145 11.87 -4.69 -1.70
N HIS A 146 13.09 -5.24 -1.71
CA HIS A 146 14.06 -5.04 -0.65
C HIS A 146 14.40 -3.55 -0.50
N LYS A 147 14.76 -2.87 -1.61
CA LYS A 147 15.04 -1.44 -1.62
C LYS A 147 13.89 -0.62 -1.04
N PHE A 148 12.66 -0.92 -1.46
CA PHE A 148 11.45 -0.30 -0.95
C PHE A 148 11.35 -0.45 0.57
N LEU A 149 11.46 -1.67 1.09
CA LEU A 149 11.34 -1.96 2.52
C LEU A 149 12.46 -1.33 3.35
N THR A 150 13.65 -1.15 2.78
CA THR A 150 14.78 -0.47 3.46
C THR A 150 14.70 1.05 3.44
N SER A 151 13.74 1.65 2.73
CA SER A 151 13.56 3.11 2.71
C SER A 151 13.13 3.63 4.09
N GLU A 152 13.57 4.84 4.45
CA GLU A 152 13.21 5.46 5.74
C GLU A 152 11.68 5.56 5.95
N PRO A 153 10.88 5.96 4.95
CA PRO A 153 9.43 5.94 5.10
C PRO A 153 8.91 4.52 5.32
N ALA A 154 9.31 3.53 4.52
CA ALA A 154 8.80 2.17 4.68
C ALA A 154 9.14 1.55 6.05
N GLN A 155 10.27 1.93 6.66
CA GLN A 155 10.62 1.49 8.01
C GLN A 155 9.60 1.92 9.08
N LYS A 156 8.85 3.00 8.85
CA LYS A 156 7.80 3.49 9.75
C LYS A 156 6.42 2.84 9.53
N LEU A 157 6.25 2.03 8.50
CA LEU A 157 5.02 1.25 8.29
C LEU A 157 4.81 0.25 9.42
N SER A 158 3.55 -0.03 9.76
CA SER A 158 3.20 -1.11 10.68
C SER A 158 3.75 -2.46 10.20
N SER A 159 4.11 -3.34 11.14
CA SER A 159 4.59 -4.69 10.82
C SER A 159 3.55 -5.49 10.03
N GLU A 160 2.26 -5.27 10.30
CA GLU A 160 1.14 -5.88 9.60
C GLU A 160 1.10 -5.45 8.13
N SER A 161 1.11 -4.13 7.86
CA SER A 161 1.15 -3.60 6.49
C SER A 161 2.39 -4.09 5.74
N LYS A 162 3.57 -4.10 6.38
CA LYS A 162 4.81 -4.63 5.76
C LYS A 162 4.65 -6.09 5.35
N GLN A 163 4.13 -6.93 6.25
CA GLN A 163 3.96 -8.36 5.99
C GLN A 163 2.93 -8.61 4.88
N GLU A 164 1.82 -7.87 4.89
CA GLU A 164 0.81 -7.93 3.84
C GLU A 164 1.41 -7.58 2.47
N TRP A 165 2.20 -6.51 2.40
CA TRP A 165 2.79 -6.05 1.14
C TRP A 165 3.86 -7.01 0.62
N ILE A 166 4.70 -7.54 1.52
CA ILE A 166 5.67 -8.59 1.19
C ILE A 166 4.94 -9.79 0.60
N TYR A 167 3.92 -10.29 1.31
CA TYR A 167 3.15 -11.44 0.87
C TYR A 167 2.54 -11.21 -0.51
N ARG A 168 1.86 -10.07 -0.71
CA ARG A 168 1.23 -9.74 -1.98
C ARG A 168 2.23 -9.67 -3.14
N VAL A 169 3.32 -8.92 -2.98
CA VAL A 169 4.31 -8.78 -4.05
C VAL A 169 4.99 -10.11 -4.38
N VAL A 170 5.40 -10.87 -3.35
CA VAL A 170 6.03 -12.18 -3.56
C VAL A 170 5.06 -13.17 -4.21
N HIS A 171 3.81 -13.20 -3.75
CA HIS A 171 2.77 -14.05 -4.31
C HIS A 171 2.53 -13.75 -5.80
N GLU A 172 2.31 -12.49 -6.18
CA GLU A 172 2.09 -12.12 -7.58
C GLU A 172 3.27 -12.47 -8.49
N VAL A 173 4.50 -12.20 -8.03
CA VAL A 173 5.72 -12.50 -8.80
C VAL A 173 5.90 -14.01 -8.96
N THR A 174 5.68 -14.78 -7.91
CA THR A 174 5.82 -16.26 -7.95
C THR A 174 4.70 -16.92 -8.73
N ALA A 175 3.47 -16.42 -8.65
CA ALA A 175 2.35 -16.87 -9.49
C ALA A 175 2.66 -16.63 -10.98
N LYS A 176 3.21 -15.46 -11.33
CA LYS A 176 3.60 -15.16 -12.72
C LYS A 176 4.75 -16.03 -13.21
N TYR A 177 5.71 -16.33 -12.34
CA TYR A 177 6.77 -17.30 -12.66
C TYR A 177 6.19 -18.69 -12.92
N LEU A 178 5.27 -19.16 -12.07
CA LEU A 178 4.62 -20.45 -12.24
C LEU A 178 3.85 -20.52 -13.56
N GLU A 179 3.07 -19.49 -13.89
CA GLU A 179 2.36 -19.36 -15.18
C GLU A 179 3.34 -19.52 -16.35
N TRP A 180 4.48 -18.81 -16.34
CA TRP A 180 5.48 -18.94 -17.40
C TRP A 180 6.15 -20.31 -17.45
N ALA A 181 6.28 -21.00 -16.32
CA ALA A 181 6.83 -22.34 -16.27
C ALA A 181 5.84 -23.40 -16.76
N THR A 182 4.53 -23.18 -16.59
CA THR A 182 3.47 -24.11 -17.00
C THR A 182 2.98 -23.89 -18.44
N ASP A 183 3.02 -22.65 -18.94
CA ASP A 183 2.61 -22.30 -20.32
C ASP A 183 3.65 -22.70 -21.38
N MET A 184 4.82 -23.21 -20.96
CA MET A 184 5.89 -23.70 -21.83
C MET A 184 5.90 -25.22 -21.93
#